data_AF-A0A968KM16-F1
#
_entry.id   AF-A0A968KM16-F1
#
_cell.length_a   1.000
_cell.length_b   1.000
_cell.length_c   1.000
_cell.angle_alpha   90.00
_cell.angle_beta   90.00
_cell.angle_gamma   90.00
#
_symmetry.space_group_name_H-M   'P 1'
#
loop_
_entity.id
_entity.type
_entity.pdbx_description
1 polymer ?
#
loop_
_entity_poly.entity_id
_entity_poly.type
_entity_poly.pdbx_seq_one_letter_code
_entity_poly.pdbx_strand_id
1 'polypeptide(L)'
;KGDLWLADAGNDRVLLLSPELTIKDELSREEYGFRGVRYLDVMTDGTLIAADKYTHSVKFIGPDGTLRLQIGTGKASRGDYELTTPEGVELRANHVWISDSGNDRIIRYLVH
;
A
#
# COMPACT_ATOMS: atom_id res chain seq x y z
N LYS A 1 -5.78 -22.40 4.76
CA LYS A 1 -4.54 -21.79 5.28
C LYS A 1 -4.10 -20.75 4.26
N GLY A 2 -3.87 -19.51 4.67
CA GLY A 2 -3.43 -18.42 3.79
C GLY A 2 -2.12 -17.84 4.30
N ASP A 3 -1.32 -17.29 3.41
CA ASP A 3 -0.13 -16.52 3.76
C ASP A 3 -0.55 -15.17 4.40
N LEU A 4 0.40 -14.53 5.09
CA LEU A 4 0.23 -13.25 5.76
C LEU A 4 1.12 -12.19 5.12
N TRP A 5 0.54 -11.08 4.69
CA TRP A 5 1.30 -9.87 4.40
C TRP A 5 1.57 -9.09 5.69
N LEU A 6 2.81 -8.69 5.90
CA LEU A 6 3.25 -7.92 7.06
C LEU A 6 3.94 -6.63 6.59
N ALA A 7 3.41 -5.48 7.00
CA ALA A 7 4.10 -4.21 6.85
C ALA A 7 5.14 -4.04 7.96
N ASP A 8 6.41 -4.16 7.59
CA ASP A 8 7.55 -3.95 8.49
C ASP A 8 7.98 -2.47 8.41
N ALA A 9 7.09 -1.60 8.88
CA ALA A 9 7.16 -0.15 8.68
C ALA A 9 8.48 0.49 9.13
N GLY A 10 9.08 -0.03 10.21
CA GLY A 10 10.34 0.48 10.75
C GLY A 10 11.55 0.13 9.89
N ASN A 11 11.43 -0.90 9.05
CA ASN A 11 12.47 -1.37 8.14
C ASN A 11 12.14 -1.05 6.67
N ASP A 12 11.15 -0.20 6.40
CA ASP A 12 10.76 0.25 5.06
C ASP A 12 10.51 -0.92 4.07
N ARG A 13 9.86 -2.00 4.50
CA ARG A 13 9.58 -3.15 3.64
C ARG A 13 8.24 -3.82 3.95
N VAL A 14 7.80 -4.68 3.02
CA VAL A 14 6.65 -5.57 3.22
C VAL A 14 7.12 -7.02 3.08
N LEU A 15 6.66 -7.90 3.96
CA LEU A 15 7.00 -9.34 3.94
C LEU A 15 5.77 -10.18 3.64
N LEU A 16 5.93 -11.22 2.82
CA LEU A 16 4.97 -12.32 2.71
C LEU A 16 5.44 -13.46 3.61
N LEU A 17 4.60 -13.87 4.55
CA LEU A 17 4.90 -14.89 5.54
C LEU A 17 3.99 -16.11 5.36
N SER A 18 4.51 -17.30 5.62
CA SER A 18 3.67 -18.49 5.81
C SER A 18 2.86 -18.39 7.12
N PRO A 19 1.84 -19.24 7.34
CA PRO A 19 1.15 -19.33 8.62
C PRO A 19 2.09 -19.63 9.81
N GLU A 20 3.22 -20.27 9.55
CA GLU A 20 4.28 -20.58 10.52
C GLU A 20 5.31 -19.43 10.66
N LEU A 21 5.01 -18.24 10.11
CA LEU A 21 5.84 -17.03 10.17
C LEU A 21 7.21 -17.15 9.47
N THR A 22 7.34 -18.08 8.52
CA THR A 22 8.52 -18.15 7.66
C THR A 22 8.41 -17.10 6.56
N ILE A 23 9.45 -16.32 6.32
CA ILE A 23 9.51 -15.36 5.20
C ILE A 23 9.54 -16.12 3.88
N LYS A 24 8.53 -15.87 3.04
CA LYS A 24 8.41 -16.43 1.69
C LYS A 24 8.85 -15.45 0.63
N ASP A 25 8.62 -14.15 0.87
CA ASP A 25 8.98 -13.08 -0.05
C ASP A 25 9.20 -11.75 0.69
N GLU A 26 9.93 -10.82 0.07
CA GLU A 26 10.21 -9.47 0.56
C GLU A 26 10.05 -8.44 -0.55
N LEU A 27 9.18 -7.46 -0.33
CA LEU A 27 9.10 -6.24 -1.13
C LEU A 27 9.93 -5.16 -0.45
N SER A 28 11.11 -4.92 -1.01
CA SER A 28 12.17 -4.12 -0.37
C SER A 28 12.00 -2.61 -0.56
N ARG A 29 12.71 -1.86 0.30
CA ARG A 29 12.86 -0.41 0.22
C ARG A 29 13.51 0.02 -1.09
N GLU A 30 14.52 -0.73 -1.54
CA GLU A 30 15.34 -0.42 -2.72
C GLU A 30 14.51 -0.56 -4.01
N GLU A 31 13.63 -1.55 -4.06
CA GLU A 31 12.80 -1.83 -5.23
C GLU A 31 11.58 -0.92 -5.32
N TYR A 32 10.85 -0.72 -4.22
CA TYR A 32 9.58 0.02 -4.23
C TYR A 32 9.67 1.42 -3.63
N GLY A 33 10.84 1.81 -3.12
CA GLY A 33 11.04 3.13 -2.52
C GLY A 33 10.25 3.35 -1.23
N PHE A 34 9.87 2.28 -0.52
CA PHE A 34 9.03 2.38 0.67
C PHE A 34 9.58 3.32 1.74
N ARG A 35 8.72 4.12 2.39
CA ARG A 35 9.07 4.95 3.55
C ARG A 35 7.95 4.93 4.59
N GLY A 36 8.02 3.96 5.50
CA GLY A 36 7.00 3.75 6.53
C GLY A 36 5.68 3.25 5.95
N VAL A 37 5.73 2.16 5.18
CA VAL A 37 4.56 1.39 4.73
C VAL A 37 3.74 0.91 5.94
N ARG A 38 2.41 1.02 5.88
CA ARG A 38 1.53 0.74 7.03
C ARG A 38 0.42 -0.25 6.71
N TYR A 39 -0.76 0.24 6.33
CA TYR A 39 -1.88 -0.64 6.05
C TYR A 39 -1.74 -1.23 4.64
N LEU A 40 -2.19 -2.47 4.55
CA LEU A 40 -2.15 -3.28 3.34
C LEU A 40 -3.54 -3.83 3.09
N ASP A 41 -3.88 -3.99 1.82
CA ASP A 41 -5.01 -4.82 1.40
C ASP A 41 -4.66 -5.55 0.09
N VAL A 42 -5.42 -6.57 -0.30
CA VAL A 42 -5.11 -7.42 -1.44
C VAL A 42 -6.33 -7.58 -2.34
N MET A 43 -6.13 -7.32 -3.63
CA MET A 43 -7.14 -7.57 -4.66
C MET A 43 -7.28 -9.07 -4.94
N THR A 44 -8.42 -9.48 -5.52
CA THR A 44 -8.69 -10.89 -5.84
C THR A 44 -7.69 -11.51 -6.82
N ASP A 45 -7.00 -10.70 -7.62
CA ASP A 45 -5.95 -11.14 -8.55
C ASP A 45 -4.56 -11.24 -7.89
N GLY A 46 -4.45 -10.93 -6.60
CA GLY A 46 -3.18 -10.93 -5.86
C GLY A 46 -2.44 -9.60 -5.85
N THR A 47 -2.99 -8.53 -6.43
CA THR A 47 -2.38 -7.19 -6.34
C THR A 47 -2.40 -6.69 -4.89
N LEU A 48 -1.23 -6.40 -4.32
CA LEU A 48 -1.07 -5.77 -3.02
C LEU A 48 -1.27 -4.26 -3.14
N ILE A 49 -2.15 -3.71 -2.29
CA ILE A 49 -2.37 -2.27 -2.12
C ILE A 49 -1.68 -1.85 -0.83
N ALA A 50 -0.72 -0.94 -0.91
CA ALA A 50 0.11 -0.54 0.23
C ALA A 50 0.06 0.96 0.46
N ALA A 51 -0.39 1.38 1.64
CA ALA A 51 -0.30 2.76 2.09
C ALA A 51 1.12 3.07 2.56
N ASP A 52 1.76 4.05 1.93
CA ASP A 52 3.14 4.42 2.19
C ASP A 52 3.22 5.87 2.69
N LYS A 53 3.29 5.99 4.02
CA LYS A 53 3.00 7.23 4.74
C LYS A 53 3.92 8.36 4.34
N TYR A 54 5.23 8.12 4.37
CA TYR A 54 6.21 9.20 4.17
C TYR A 54 6.58 9.42 2.71
N THR A 55 6.15 8.54 1.80
CA THR A 55 6.13 8.87 0.37
C THR A 55 4.85 9.55 -0.06
N HIS A 56 3.90 9.78 0.86
CA HIS A 56 2.61 10.40 0.54
C HIS A 56 1.92 9.72 -0.64
N SER A 57 1.95 8.38 -0.64
CA SER A 57 1.40 7.61 -1.75
C SER A 57 0.77 6.29 -1.32
N VAL A 58 -0.09 5.76 -2.17
CA VAL A 58 -0.61 4.39 -2.10
C VAL A 58 -0.14 3.66 -3.36
N LYS A 59 0.48 2.50 -3.20
CA LYS A 59 1.09 1.71 -4.28
C LYS A 59 0.27 0.44 -4.53
N PHE A 60 0.11 0.06 -5.79
CA PHE A 60 -0.53 -1.18 -6.23
C PHE A 60 0.53 -2.04 -6.89
N ILE A 61 0.88 -3.15 -6.27
CA ILE A 61 1.96 -4.04 -6.70
C ILE A 61 1.34 -5.37 -7.10
N GLY A 62 1.47 -5.74 -8.38
CA GLY A 62 0.93 -6.97 -8.91
C GLY A 62 1.58 -8.21 -8.28
N PRO A 63 0.94 -9.39 -8.39
CA PRO A 63 1.52 -10.65 -7.91
C PRO A 63 2.81 -11.05 -8.66
N ASP A 64 3.11 -10.39 -9.76
CA ASP A 64 4.35 -10.51 -10.54
C ASP A 64 5.44 -9.51 -10.12
N GLY A 65 5.20 -8.74 -9.04
CA GLY A 65 6.10 -7.68 -8.56
C GLY A 65 5.99 -6.35 -9.31
N THR A 66 5.12 -6.24 -10.32
CA THR A 66 5.03 -4.98 -11.09
C THR A 66 4.33 -3.88 -10.29
N LEU A 67 4.93 -2.69 -10.18
CA LEU A 67 4.22 -1.51 -9.68
C LEU A 67 3.22 -1.03 -10.74
N ARG A 68 1.95 -1.44 -10.60
CA ARG A 68 0.87 -1.20 -11.58
C ARG A 68 0.30 0.21 -11.49
N LEU A 69 0.22 0.75 -10.28
CA LEU A 69 -0.34 2.08 -10.03
C LEU A 69 0.28 2.70 -8.78
N GLN A 70 0.43 4.02 -8.80
CA GLN A 70 0.65 4.83 -7.62
C GLN A 70 -0.37 5.97 -7.58
N ILE A 71 -1.07 6.10 -6.45
CA ILE A 71 -1.87 7.29 -6.11
C ILE A 71 -1.00 8.16 -5.19
N GLY A 72 -0.96 9.47 -5.41
CA GLY A 72 -0.07 10.39 -4.72
C GLY A 72 1.23 10.66 -5.51
N THR A 73 1.80 11.84 -5.27
CA THR A 73 2.87 12.43 -6.10
C THR A 73 4.27 12.28 -5.50
N GLY A 74 4.41 11.61 -4.36
CA GLY A 74 5.67 11.60 -3.60
C GLY A 74 5.83 12.78 -2.65
N LYS A 75 4.91 13.75 -2.69
CA LYS A 75 4.95 15.00 -1.91
C LYS A 75 3.62 15.24 -1.21
N ALA A 76 3.67 15.79 -0.01
CA ALA A 76 2.50 16.20 0.73
C ALA A 76 1.79 17.33 -0.03
N SER A 77 0.57 17.06 -0.49
CA SER A 77 -0.28 18.06 -1.14
C SER A 77 -1.74 17.65 -1.11
N ARG A 78 -2.63 18.56 -1.53
CA ARG A 78 -4.07 18.38 -1.50
C ARG A 78 -4.65 18.67 -2.88
N GLY A 79 -5.29 17.66 -3.45
CA GLY A 79 -5.89 17.70 -4.77
C GLY A 79 -6.54 16.37 -5.11
N ASP A 80 -6.92 16.20 -6.37
CA ASP A 80 -7.41 14.93 -6.87
C ASP A 80 -6.23 13.97 -7.01
N TYR A 81 -6.30 12.82 -6.32
CA TYR A 81 -5.25 11.81 -6.30
C TYR A 81 -3.91 12.26 -5.68
N GLU A 82 -3.87 13.45 -5.06
CA GLU A 82 -2.78 13.89 -4.20
C GLU A 82 -3.06 13.52 -2.74
N LEU A 83 -2.02 13.18 -2.00
CA LEU A 83 -2.12 12.65 -0.64
C LEU A 83 -1.14 13.37 0.29
N THR A 84 -1.48 13.42 1.57
CA THR A 84 -0.62 13.81 2.67
C THR A 84 -0.71 12.74 3.74
N THR A 85 0.42 12.05 3.95
CA THR A 85 0.59 10.99 4.96
C THR A 85 -0.56 9.98 5.02
N PRO A 86 -0.85 9.25 3.92
CA PRO A 86 -1.89 8.24 3.93
C PRO A 86 -1.50 7.13 4.90
N GLU A 87 -2.45 6.65 5.70
CA GLU A 87 -2.17 5.58 6.68
C GLU A 87 -2.94 4.31 6.36
N GLY A 88 -4.26 4.40 6.16
CA GLY A 88 -5.17 3.29 5.93
C GLY A 88 -5.57 3.11 4.47
N VAL A 89 -5.72 1.86 4.05
CA VAL A 89 -6.36 1.44 2.80
C VAL A 89 -7.34 0.31 3.09
N GLU A 90 -8.48 0.30 2.40
CA GLU A 90 -9.49 -0.77 2.45
C GLU A 90 -10.13 -0.92 1.06
N LEU A 91 -10.08 -2.13 0.51
CA LEU A 91 -10.69 -2.53 -0.75
C LEU A 91 -12.01 -3.24 -0.47
N ARG A 92 -13.09 -2.75 -1.09
CA ARG A 92 -14.36 -3.46 -1.15
C ARG A 92 -14.93 -3.46 -2.54
N ALA A 93 -15.09 -4.66 -3.11
CA ALA A 93 -15.39 -4.86 -4.52
C ALA A 93 -14.35 -4.13 -5.39
N ASN A 94 -14.75 -3.05 -6.06
CA ASN A 94 -13.87 -2.23 -6.89
C ASN A 94 -13.61 -0.83 -6.32
N HIS A 95 -13.91 -0.59 -5.03
CA HIS A 95 -13.65 0.67 -4.37
C HIS A 95 -12.51 0.53 -3.38
N VAL A 96 -11.47 1.34 -3.54
CA VAL A 96 -10.40 1.51 -2.58
C VAL A 96 -10.66 2.78 -1.78
N TRP A 97 -10.80 2.65 -0.47
CA TRP A 97 -10.90 3.76 0.46
C TRP A 97 -9.53 4.03 1.06
N ILE A 98 -9.09 5.28 1.03
CA ILE A 98 -7.78 5.71 1.51
C ILE A 98 -8.00 6.74 2.61
N SER A 99 -7.39 6.55 3.78
CA SER A 99 -7.34 7.59 4.79
C SER A 99 -6.20 8.56 4.43
N ASP A 100 -6.54 9.70 3.84
CA ASP A 100 -5.60 10.76 3.52
C ASP A 100 -5.36 11.63 4.76
N SER A 101 -4.72 11.02 5.75
CA SER A 101 -4.78 11.44 7.15
C SER A 101 -4.25 12.85 7.39
N GLY A 102 -3.22 13.27 6.65
CA GLY A 102 -2.68 14.63 6.79
C GLY A 102 -3.51 15.71 6.10
N ASN A 103 -4.55 15.32 5.36
CA ASN A 103 -5.53 16.20 4.75
C ASN A 103 -6.93 16.08 5.39
N ASP A 104 -7.06 15.35 6.51
CA ASP A 104 -8.30 15.18 7.27
C ASP A 104 -9.49 14.69 6.41
N ARG A 105 -9.24 13.77 5.48
CA ARG A 105 -10.29 13.27 4.57
C ARG A 105 -10.13 11.78 4.26
N ILE A 106 -11.22 11.20 3.78
CA ILE A 106 -11.20 9.89 3.14
C ILE A 106 -11.34 10.09 1.63
N ILE A 107 -10.48 9.44 0.84
CA ILE A 107 -10.58 9.39 -0.61
C ILE A 107 -11.16 8.03 -1.01
N ARG A 108 -12.04 8.04 -2.01
CA ARG A 108 -12.54 6.81 -2.66
C ARG A 108 -12.03 6.76 -4.08
N TYR A 109 -11.29 5.70 -4.40
CA TYR A 109 -10.77 5.41 -5.73
C TYR A 109 -11.50 4.19 -6.32
N LEU A 110 -11.85 4.25 -7.60
CA LEU A 110 -12.48 3.14 -8.32
C LEU A 110 -11.40 2.40 -9.13
N VAL A 111 -11.17 1.13 -8.82
CA VAL A 111 -10.31 0.24 -9.62
C VAL A 111 -11.13 -0.38 -10.75
N HIS A 112 -10.51 -0.56 -11.91
CA HIS A 112 -11.12 -1.14 -13.12
C HIS A 112 -10.45 -2.45 -13.50
#